data_AF-A0A8T1TKI2-F1
#
_entry.id   AF-A0A8T1TKI2-F1
#
_cell.length_a   1.000
_cell.length_b   1.000
_cell.length_c   1.000
_cell.angle_alpha   90.00
_cell.angle_beta   90.00
_cell.angle_gamma   90.00
#
_symmetry.space_group_name_H-M   'P 1'
#
loop_
_entity.id
_entity.type
_entity.pdbx_description
1 polymer ?
#
loop_
_entity_poly.entity_id
_entity_poly.type
_entity_poly.pdbx_seq_one_letter_code
_entity_poly.pdbx_strand_id
1 'polypeptide(L)'
;MSQDNKDTIVSASTASEDLTPSAPSSLSATRHRYSRAHITRQGKELLRSKLRQIERMEEKLQILTNHFEKLIEARDELAMMLAEDRGGVARLVVAVGAASLDVGYVMSYNVSLEECCRILIEKY
;
A
#
# COMPACT_ATOMS: atom_id res chain seq x y z
N MET A 1 -52.59 26.03 -48.59
CA MET A 1 -52.54 26.84 -49.83
C MET A 1 -51.37 27.79 -49.70
N SER A 2 -50.30 27.53 -50.44
CA SER A 2 -49.20 28.47 -50.64
C SER A 2 -49.72 29.68 -51.40
N GLN A 3 -49.28 30.88 -51.00
CA GLN A 3 -49.18 31.96 -51.96
C GLN A 3 -48.02 32.89 -51.60
N ASP A 4 -47.17 33.02 -52.60
CA ASP A 4 -45.88 33.68 -52.61
C ASP A 4 -45.97 35.20 -52.48
N ASN A 5 -44.97 35.70 -51.76
CA ASN A 5 -44.04 36.77 -52.12
C ASN A 5 -44.56 37.99 -52.91
N LYS A 6 -44.43 39.17 -52.30
CA LYS A 6 -44.37 40.45 -53.02
C LYS A 6 -43.26 41.31 -52.45
N ASP A 7 -42.11 41.24 -53.10
CA ASP A 7 -41.01 42.19 -52.94
C ASP A 7 -41.45 43.59 -53.42
N THR A 8 -41.16 44.61 -52.62
CA THR A 8 -41.15 46.00 -53.06
C THR A 8 -40.01 46.71 -52.36
N ILE A 9 -38.97 47.00 -53.15
CA ILE A 9 -37.82 47.83 -52.79
C ILE A 9 -38.16 49.27 -53.16
N VAL A 10 -38.09 50.24 -52.23
CA VAL A 10 -37.58 51.61 -52.47
C VAL A 10 -37.01 52.17 -51.16
N SER A 11 -35.78 52.69 -51.26
CA SER A 11 -34.88 53.24 -50.25
C SER A 11 -35.31 54.55 -49.59
N ALA A 12 -34.89 54.79 -48.35
CA ALA A 12 -34.44 56.11 -47.85
C ALA A 12 -33.64 56.02 -46.54
N SER A 13 -32.64 56.89 -46.45
CA SER A 13 -31.54 57.08 -45.48
C SER A 13 -31.96 57.56 -44.07
N THR A 14 -31.24 57.15 -43.01
CA THR A 14 -30.37 57.98 -42.12
C THR A 14 -30.22 57.39 -40.69
N ALA A 15 -28.97 57.43 -40.19
CA ALA A 15 -28.50 57.54 -38.79
C ALA A 15 -29.03 56.52 -37.74
N SER A 16 -28.19 55.59 -37.28
CA SER A 16 -27.27 55.76 -36.13
C SER A 16 -27.98 55.64 -34.78
N GLU A 17 -27.75 54.55 -34.06
CA GLU A 17 -27.30 54.57 -32.66
C GLU A 17 -26.99 53.14 -32.14
N ASP A 18 -25.69 52.92 -31.93
CA ASP A 18 -25.07 52.12 -30.88
C ASP A 18 -25.59 50.71 -30.56
N LEU A 19 -25.12 49.75 -31.35
CA LEU A 19 -24.66 48.48 -30.78
C LEU A 19 -23.30 48.73 -30.10
N THR A 20 -23.29 49.15 -28.85
CA THR A 20 -22.11 48.93 -27.99
C THR A 20 -22.19 47.50 -27.44
N PRO A 21 -21.39 46.54 -27.93
CA PRO A 21 -21.12 45.36 -27.12
C PRO A 21 -20.37 45.89 -25.91
N SER A 22 -21.04 45.91 -24.75
CA SER A 22 -20.39 46.19 -23.47
C SER A 22 -19.21 45.23 -23.35
N ALA A 23 -18.01 45.73 -23.64
CA ALA A 23 -16.80 44.96 -23.53
C ALA A 23 -16.72 44.48 -22.07
N PRO A 24 -16.54 43.17 -21.82
CA PRO A 24 -16.41 42.70 -20.45
C PRO A 24 -15.26 43.48 -19.81
N SER A 25 -15.56 44.15 -18.70
CA SER A 25 -14.64 45.04 -18.01
C SER A 25 -13.30 44.31 -17.86
N SER A 26 -12.25 44.78 -18.53
CA SER A 26 -10.96 44.08 -18.62
C SER A 26 -10.39 43.68 -17.24
N LEU A 27 -10.73 44.46 -16.21
CA LEU A 27 -10.42 44.21 -14.80
C LEU A 27 -11.08 42.94 -14.22
N SER A 28 -12.35 42.65 -14.55
CA SER A 28 -13.05 41.46 -14.04
C SER A 28 -12.53 40.18 -14.70
N ALA A 29 -12.29 40.24 -16.01
CA ALA A 29 -11.67 39.15 -16.78
C ALA A 29 -10.24 38.84 -16.30
N THR A 30 -9.46 39.88 -16.01
CA THR A 30 -8.09 39.73 -15.50
C THR A 30 -8.09 39.15 -14.08
N ARG A 31 -8.96 39.64 -13.18
CA ARG A 31 -9.10 39.11 -11.81
C ARG A 31 -9.49 37.62 -11.78
N HIS A 32 -10.42 37.21 -12.65
CA HIS A 32 -10.80 35.80 -12.77
C HIS A 32 -9.66 34.91 -13.29
N ARG A 33 -8.84 35.40 -14.24
CA ARG A 33 -7.66 34.67 -14.73
C ARG A 33 -6.61 34.48 -13.64
N TYR A 34 -6.31 35.51 -12.85
CA TYR A 34 -5.39 35.40 -11.72
C TYR A 34 -5.90 34.43 -10.64
N SER A 35 -7.19 34.49 -10.30
CA SER A 35 -7.81 33.55 -9.34
C SER A 35 -7.72 32.10 -9.82
N ARG A 36 -8.04 31.83 -11.09
CA ARG A 36 -7.96 30.48 -11.67
C ARG A 36 -6.52 29.96 -11.76
N ALA A 37 -5.58 30.81 -12.13
CA ALA A 37 -4.16 30.46 -12.18
C ALA A 37 -3.62 30.11 -10.77
N HIS A 38 -4.02 30.87 -9.76
CA HIS A 38 -3.65 30.61 -8.37
C HIS A 38 -4.18 29.26 -7.85
N ILE A 39 -5.47 28.97 -8.06
CA ILE A 39 -6.07 27.68 -7.67
C ILE A 39 -5.37 26.52 -8.39
N THR A 40 -5.09 26.67 -9.68
CA THR A 40 -4.39 25.66 -10.48
C THR A 40 -2.98 25.40 -9.93
N ARG A 41 -2.26 26.47 -9.54
CA ARG A 41 -0.93 26.36 -8.94
C ARG A 41 -0.99 25.61 -7.61
N GLN A 42 -1.91 25.99 -6.72
CA GLN A 42 -2.08 25.32 -5.42
C GLN A 42 -2.43 23.83 -5.58
N GLY A 43 -3.35 23.50 -6.49
CA GLY A 43 -3.68 22.11 -6.80
C GLY A 43 -2.47 21.31 -7.29
N LYS A 44 -1.65 21.89 -8.17
CA LYS A 44 -0.42 21.26 -8.67
C LYS A 44 0.61 21.03 -7.55
N GLU A 45 0.79 21.99 -6.65
CA GLU A 45 1.70 21.86 -5.51
C GLU A 45 1.23 20.80 -4.52
N LEU A 46 -0.08 20.74 -4.24
CA LEU A 46 -0.69 19.70 -3.41
C LEU A 46 -0.49 18.30 -4.00
N LEU A 47 -0.76 18.11 -5.29
CA LEU A 47 -0.57 16.83 -5.98
C LEU A 47 0.88 16.37 -5.93
N ARG A 48 1.84 17.28 -6.17
CA ARG A 48 3.27 16.96 -6.03
C ARG A 48 3.65 16.59 -4.61
N SER A 49 3.08 17.26 -3.61
CA SER A 49 3.31 16.93 -2.20
C SER A 49 2.79 15.54 -1.86
N LYS A 50 1.60 15.19 -2.36
CA LYS A 50 1.00 13.86 -2.18
C LYS A 50 1.78 12.77 -2.89
N LEU A 51 2.25 13.01 -4.11
CA LEU A 51 3.11 12.07 -4.82
C LEU A 51 4.38 11.75 -4.02
N ARG A 52 5.10 12.78 -3.55
CA ARG A 52 6.28 12.59 -2.69
C ARG A 52 5.98 11.92 -1.36
N GLN A 53 4.75 12.00 -0.87
CA GLN A 53 4.33 11.29 0.34
C GLN A 53 4.16 9.79 0.05
N ILE A 54 3.54 9.45 -1.08
CA ILE A 54 3.35 8.07 -1.54
C ILE A 54 4.70 7.41 -1.78
N GLU A 55 5.60 8.06 -2.52
CA GLU A 55 6.96 7.53 -2.80
C GLU A 55 7.72 7.17 -1.50
N ARG A 56 7.65 8.03 -0.48
CA ARG A 56 8.26 7.77 0.84
C ARG A 56 7.57 6.63 1.60
N MET A 57 6.27 6.43 1.39
CA MET A 57 5.55 5.31 2.01
C MET A 57 5.91 3.99 1.32
N GLU A 58 6.04 4.00 0.00
CA GLU A 58 6.48 2.84 -0.79
C GLU A 58 7.89 2.41 -0.40
N GLU A 59 8.83 3.35 -0.26
CA GLU A 59 10.18 3.06 0.22
C GLU A 59 10.18 2.40 1.61
N LYS A 60 9.37 2.92 2.54
CA LYS A 60 9.22 2.32 3.88
C LYS A 60 8.62 0.92 3.83
N LEU A 61 7.63 0.70 2.97
CA LEU A 61 7.03 -0.62 2.77
C LEU A 61 8.04 -1.61 2.19
N GLN A 62 8.89 -1.18 1.25
CA GLN A 62 9.95 -2.02 0.71
C GLN A 62 10.96 -2.40 1.79
N ILE A 63 11.38 -1.45 2.62
CA ILE A 63 12.27 -1.72 3.76
C ILE A 63 11.63 -2.74 4.69
N LEU A 64 10.37 -2.55 5.09
CA LEU A 64 9.66 -3.49 5.97
C LEU A 64 9.58 -4.90 5.36
N THR A 65 9.26 -4.99 4.06
CA THR A 65 9.18 -6.26 3.33
C THR A 65 10.51 -7.02 3.41
N ASN A 66 11.63 -6.34 3.13
CA ASN A 66 12.96 -6.95 3.21
C ASN A 66 13.30 -7.42 4.64
N HIS A 67 12.80 -6.73 5.68
CA HIS A 67 13.00 -7.17 7.07
C HIS A 67 12.15 -8.42 7.39
N PHE A 68 10.92 -8.49 6.87
CA PHE A 68 10.08 -9.68 7.05
C PHE A 68 10.65 -10.90 6.34
N GLU A 69 11.23 -10.74 5.16
CA GLU A 69 11.92 -11.84 4.46
C GLU A 69 13.05 -12.42 5.32
N LYS A 70 13.93 -11.56 5.87
CA LYS A 70 15.00 -12.00 6.79
C LYS A 70 14.47 -12.66 8.05
N LEU A 71 13.35 -12.18 8.57
CA LEU A 71 12.71 -12.79 9.75
C LEU A 71 12.19 -14.19 9.45
N ILE A 72 11.61 -14.39 8.25
CA ILE A 72 11.15 -15.70 7.80
C ILE A 72 12.33 -16.65 7.63
N GLU A 73 13.42 -16.20 7.01
CA GLU A 73 14.66 -17.00 6.88
C GLU A 73 15.20 -17.43 8.24
N ALA A 74 15.33 -16.49 9.20
CA ALA A 74 15.81 -16.80 10.55
C ALA A 74 14.87 -17.75 11.30
N ARG A 75 13.55 -17.61 11.13
CA ARG A 75 12.56 -18.53 11.69
C ARG A 75 12.74 -19.94 11.11
N ASP A 76 12.97 -20.06 9.81
CA ASP A 76 13.12 -21.34 9.14
C ASP A 76 14.44 -22.02 9.56
N GLU A 77 15.52 -21.27 9.71
CA GLU A 77 16.79 -21.76 10.27
C GLU A 77 16.61 -22.29 11.70
N LEU A 78 15.92 -21.54 12.58
CA LEU A 78 15.59 -21.98 13.93
C LEU A 78 14.74 -23.26 13.93
N ALA A 79 13.77 -23.36 13.02
CA ALA A 79 12.93 -24.55 12.88
C ALA A 79 13.74 -25.78 12.44
N MET A 80 14.71 -25.61 11.55
CA MET A 80 15.62 -26.68 11.14
C MET A 80 16.49 -27.15 12.31
N MET A 81 17.14 -26.23 13.03
CA MET A 81 17.96 -26.57 14.21
C MET A 81 17.13 -27.33 15.26
N LEU A 82 15.91 -26.88 15.55
CA LEU A 82 15.01 -27.57 16.48
C LEU A 82 14.60 -28.97 16.00
N ALA A 83 14.43 -29.17 14.69
CA ALA A 83 14.11 -30.48 14.13
C ALA A 83 15.30 -31.45 14.26
N GLU A 84 16.52 -30.98 14.01
CA GLU A 84 17.75 -31.75 14.20
C GLU A 84 17.95 -32.15 15.66
N ASP A 85 17.81 -31.19 16.58
CA ASP A 85 17.91 -31.42 18.03
C ASP A 85 16.87 -32.44 18.51
N ARG A 86 15.61 -32.32 18.06
CA ARG A 86 14.55 -33.31 18.34
C ARG A 86 14.91 -34.70 17.86
N GLY A 87 15.50 -34.82 16.67
CA GLY A 87 16.00 -36.10 16.15
C GLY A 87 17.16 -36.67 16.97
N GLY A 88 18.03 -35.80 17.50
CA GLY A 88 19.08 -36.17 18.46
C GLY A 88 18.50 -36.74 19.75
N VAL A 89 17.57 -36.00 20.38
CA VAL A 89 16.93 -36.42 21.62
C VAL A 89 16.11 -37.70 21.44
N ALA A 90 15.37 -37.85 20.35
CA ALA A 90 14.64 -39.09 20.07
C ALA A 90 15.57 -40.32 20.01
N ARG A 91 16.74 -40.18 19.37
CA ARG A 91 17.76 -41.25 19.36
C ARG A 91 18.33 -41.52 20.76
N LEU A 92 18.55 -40.48 21.55
CA LEU A 92 19.04 -40.61 22.93
C LEU A 92 18.03 -41.32 23.84
N VAL A 93 16.74 -40.96 23.75
CA VAL A 93 15.63 -41.61 24.47
C VAL A 93 15.63 -43.12 24.21
N VAL A 94 15.75 -43.51 22.94
CA VAL A 94 15.84 -44.92 22.55
C VAL A 94 17.10 -45.58 23.13
N ALA A 95 18.27 -44.94 23.01
CA ALA A 95 19.54 -45.49 23.47
C ALA A 95 19.61 -45.67 25.00
N VAL A 96 19.01 -44.75 25.75
CA VAL A 96 19.00 -44.78 27.23
C VAL A 96 17.93 -45.72 27.78
N GLY A 97 17.03 -46.21 26.92
CA GLY A 97 15.90 -47.07 27.29
C GLY A 97 14.74 -46.29 27.90
N ALA A 98 14.70 -44.97 27.69
CA ALA A 98 13.63 -44.08 28.12
C ALA A 98 12.39 -44.14 27.20
N ALA A 99 12.46 -44.95 26.14
CA ALA A 99 11.35 -45.25 25.24
C ALA A 99 10.32 -46.17 25.91
N SER A 100 9.72 -45.71 27.00
CA SER A 100 8.69 -46.42 27.75
C SER A 100 7.60 -45.44 28.19
N LEU A 101 6.98 -44.77 27.22
CA LEU A 101 5.74 -44.02 27.46
C LEU A 101 4.62 -44.56 26.61
N ASP A 102 3.51 -44.75 27.31
CA ASP A 102 2.24 -45.34 26.97
C ASP A 102 1.77 -45.07 25.52
N VAL A 103 1.13 -46.08 24.92
CA VAL A 103 0.93 -46.32 23.47
C VAL A 103 0.08 -45.25 22.74
N GLY A 104 -0.21 -44.11 23.37
CA GLY A 104 -1.08 -43.06 22.83
C GLY A 104 -0.55 -41.62 22.91
N TYR A 105 0.52 -41.32 23.63
CA TYR A 105 0.97 -39.94 23.85
C TYR A 105 2.41 -39.70 23.38
N VAL A 106 2.59 -38.77 22.44
CA VAL A 106 3.91 -38.29 22.02
C VAL A 106 4.47 -37.38 23.09
N MET A 107 5.59 -37.78 23.70
CA MET A 107 6.26 -36.97 24.71
C MET A 107 6.81 -35.68 24.10
N SER A 108 6.66 -34.54 24.80
CA SER A 108 7.23 -33.27 24.34
C SER A 108 8.76 -33.32 24.31
N TYR A 109 9.40 -32.49 23.48
CA TYR A 109 10.85 -32.41 23.38
C TYR A 109 11.53 -32.17 24.75
N ASN A 110 11.03 -31.20 25.52
CA ASN A 110 11.59 -30.85 26.82
C ASN A 110 11.50 -32.01 27.81
N VAL A 111 10.34 -32.67 27.88
CA VAL A 111 10.15 -33.80 28.81
C VAL A 111 11.00 -35.00 28.40
N SER A 112 11.15 -35.25 27.09
CA SER A 112 12.04 -36.30 26.57
C SER A 112 13.51 -36.04 26.94
N LEU A 113 13.95 -34.78 26.82
CA LEU A 113 15.30 -34.36 27.18
C LEU A 113 15.55 -34.46 28.69
N GLU A 114 14.62 -33.95 29.51
CA GLU A 114 14.71 -34.02 30.97
C GLU A 114 14.79 -35.47 31.45
N GLU A 115 13.97 -36.36 30.89
CA GLU A 115 13.97 -37.78 31.25
C GLU A 115 15.27 -38.47 30.86
N CYS A 116 15.81 -38.17 29.66
CA CYS A 116 17.15 -38.62 29.27
C CYS A 116 18.22 -38.16 30.26
N CYS A 117 18.23 -36.87 30.62
CA CYS A 117 19.18 -36.32 31.58
C CYS A 117 19.06 -37.00 32.94
N ARG A 118 17.84 -37.19 33.44
CA ARG A 118 17.57 -37.88 34.71
C ARG A 118 18.16 -39.28 34.72
N ILE A 119 17.88 -40.08 33.69
CA ILE A 119 18.38 -41.46 33.61
C ILE A 119 19.91 -41.49 33.47
N LEU A 120 20.50 -40.56 32.71
CA LEU A 120 21.96 -40.48 32.58
C LEU A 120 22.64 -40.08 33.90
N ILE A 121 22.05 -39.17 34.67
CA ILE A 121 22.54 -38.77 35.99
C ILE A 121 22.35 -39.89 37.02
N GLU A 122 21.28 -40.67 36.95
CA GLU A 122 21.06 -41.78 37.88
C GLU A 122 21.94 -43.00 37.58
N LYS A 123 22.41 -43.16 36.33
CA LYS A 123 23.27 -44.27 35.90
C LYS A 123 24.77 -44.05 36.12
N TYR A 124 25.21 -42.81 36.37
CA TYR A 124 26.61 -42.42 36.51
C TYR A 124 26.86 -41.58 37.76
#